data_AF-A0A8S2XQX5-F1
#
_entry.id   AF-A0A8S2XQX5-F1
#
_cell.length_a   1.000
_cell.length_b   1.000
_cell.length_c   1.000
_cell.angle_alpha   90.00
_cell.angle_beta   90.00
_cell.angle_gamma   90.00
#
_symmetry.space_group_name_H-M   'P 1'
#
loop_
_entity.id
_entity.type
_entity.pdbx_description
1 polymer ?
#
loop_
_entity_poly.entity_id
_entity_poly.type
_entity_poly.pdbx_seq_one_letter_code
_entity_poly.pdbx_strand_id
1 'polypeptide(L)'
;PANEASDKKDQLEKKWTSVIRLQKKVMDLETKLHEAQQEATVGGPTRDKRLPTEWVPRPPEKFELKGHRDPVTRVVFHPTFSLLASASEDA
;
A
#
# COMPACT_ATOMS: atom_id res chain seq x y z
N PRO A 1 -28.07 1.12 50.84
CA PRO A 1 -27.48 2.43 50.48
C PRO A 1 -25.94 2.44 50.40
N ALA A 2 -25.21 1.64 51.18
CA ALA A 2 -23.73 1.61 51.12
C ALA A 2 -23.16 0.78 49.95
N ASN A 3 -23.76 -0.39 49.63
CA ASN A 3 -23.28 -1.27 48.55
C ASN A 3 -23.45 -0.67 47.13
N GLU A 4 -24.44 0.19 46.93
CA GLU A 4 -24.67 0.85 45.64
C GLU A 4 -23.60 1.90 45.30
N ALA A 5 -22.95 2.47 46.31
CA ALA A 5 -21.90 3.46 46.13
C ALA A 5 -20.55 2.81 45.77
N SER A 6 -20.25 1.63 46.33
CA SER A 6 -19.05 0.86 45.97
C SER A 6 -19.13 0.33 44.53
N ASP A 7 -20.29 -0.14 44.09
CA ASP A 7 -20.48 -0.63 42.73
C ASP A 7 -20.32 0.47 41.67
N LYS A 8 -20.78 1.69 41.97
CA LYS A 8 -20.58 2.86 41.08
C LYS A 8 -19.11 3.24 40.94
N LYS A 9 -18.33 3.12 42.02
CA LYS A 9 -16.90 3.42 42.01
C LYS A 9 -16.13 2.42 41.15
N ASP A 10 -16.39 1.13 41.34
CA ASP A 10 -15.79 0.04 40.54
C ASP A 10 -16.20 0.12 39.05
N GLN A 11 -17.44 0.54 38.77
CA GLN A 11 -17.90 0.77 37.40
C GLN A 11 -17.14 1.91 36.69
N LEU A 12 -16.76 2.97 37.41
CA LEU A 12 -16.01 4.09 36.84
C LEU A 12 -14.58 3.68 36.50
N GLU A 13 -13.93 2.93 37.37
CA GLU A 13 -12.57 2.40 37.17
C GLU A 13 -12.50 1.45 35.95
N LYS A 14 -13.49 0.57 35.80
CA LYS A 14 -13.64 -0.34 34.63
C LYS A 14 -13.90 0.40 33.32
N LYS A 15 -14.72 1.45 33.34
CA LYS A 15 -14.96 2.30 32.15
C LYS A 15 -13.71 3.07 31.77
N TRP A 16 -13.02 3.66 32.74
CA TRP A 16 -11.82 4.46 32.51
C TRP A 16 -10.69 3.64 31.89
N THR A 17 -10.40 2.46 32.43
CA THR A 17 -9.42 1.52 31.87
C THR A 17 -9.78 1.08 30.45
N SER A 18 -11.07 0.86 30.18
CA SER A 18 -11.56 0.52 28.85
C SER A 18 -11.40 1.68 27.86
N VAL A 19 -11.70 2.92 28.26
CA VAL A 19 -11.54 4.11 27.43
C VAL A 19 -10.09 4.30 27.03
N ILE A 20 -9.15 4.24 27.98
CA ILE A 20 -7.71 4.40 27.69
C ILE A 20 -7.23 3.32 26.73
N ARG A 21 -7.61 2.05 26.97
CA ARG A 21 -7.23 0.94 26.10
C ARG A 21 -7.77 1.11 24.68
N LEU A 22 -9.00 1.60 24.53
CA LEU A 22 -9.62 1.84 23.23
C LEU A 22 -8.98 3.04 22.54
N GLN A 23 -8.70 4.14 23.24
CA GLN A 23 -7.99 5.30 22.69
C GLN A 23 -6.61 4.90 22.17
N LYS A 24 -5.85 4.09 22.93
CA LYS A 24 -4.58 3.53 22.45
C LYS A 24 -4.76 2.72 21.17
N LYS A 25 -5.76 1.85 21.11
CA LYS A 25 -6.02 1.03 19.92
C LYS A 25 -6.44 1.87 18.72
N VAL A 26 -7.22 2.94 18.93
CA VAL A 26 -7.59 3.89 17.87
C VAL A 26 -6.35 4.57 17.32
N MET A 27 -5.49 5.13 18.18
CA MET A 27 -4.22 5.74 17.77
C MET A 27 -3.34 4.76 17.00
N ASP A 28 -3.13 3.54 17.51
CA ASP A 28 -2.32 2.52 16.85
C ASP A 28 -2.88 2.15 15.45
N LEU A 29 -4.21 2.11 15.30
CA LEU A 29 -4.86 1.81 14.02
C LEU A 29 -4.79 3.00 13.05
N GLU A 30 -4.97 4.22 13.53
CA GLU A 30 -4.83 5.44 12.73
C GLU A 30 -3.40 5.58 12.18
N THR A 31 -2.38 5.28 12.99
CA THR A 31 -0.98 5.25 12.54
C THR A 31 -0.77 4.21 11.43
N LYS A 32 -1.24 2.97 11.63
CA LYS A 32 -1.11 1.91 10.61
C LYS A 32 -1.86 2.24 9.31
N LEU A 33 -3.02 2.88 9.42
CA LEU A 33 -3.79 3.31 8.26
C LEU A 33 -3.05 4.39 7.49
N HIS A 34 -2.46 5.36 8.20
CA HIS A 34 -1.64 6.40 7.58
C HIS A 34 -0.41 5.82 6.87
N GLU A 35 0.31 4.88 7.49
CA GLU A 35 1.45 4.19 6.87
C GLU A 35 1.03 3.42 5.60
N ALA A 36 -0.02 2.60 5.68
CA ALA A 36 -0.52 1.84 4.54
C ALA A 36 -1.03 2.75 3.41
N GLN A 37 -1.68 3.87 3.75
CA GLN A 37 -2.16 4.85 2.77
C GLN A 37 -0.99 5.59 2.11
N GLN A 38 0.07 5.89 2.85
CA GLN A 38 1.31 6.43 2.29
C GLN A 38 1.96 5.41 1.33
N GLU A 39 2.13 4.15 1.73
CA GLU A 39 2.68 3.11 0.86
C GLU A 39 1.89 2.92 -0.45
N ALA A 40 0.55 2.92 -0.37
CA ALA A 40 -0.32 2.82 -1.53
C ALA A 40 -0.22 4.04 -2.47
N THR A 41 -0.07 5.24 -1.90
CA THR A 41 0.12 6.48 -2.67
C THR A 41 1.49 6.51 -3.34
N VAL A 42 2.51 5.97 -2.66
CA VAL A 42 3.90 6.00 -3.09
C VAL A 42 4.23 4.91 -4.12
N GLY A 43 3.49 3.80 -4.16
CA GLY A 43 3.57 2.84 -5.26
C GLY A 43 4.93 2.18 -5.44
N GLY A 44 5.65 1.88 -4.36
CA GLY A 44 6.92 1.14 -4.43
C GLY A 44 8.17 2.01 -4.68
N PRO A 45 9.38 1.41 -4.60
CA PRO A 45 10.58 2.08 -4.08
C PRO A 45 11.18 3.21 -4.93
N THR A 46 10.58 3.57 -6.07
CA THR A 46 11.12 4.57 -7.01
C THR A 46 10.10 5.61 -7.49
N ARG A 47 8.88 5.63 -6.94
CA ARG A 47 7.77 6.47 -7.45
C ARG A 47 7.44 7.68 -6.58
N ASP A 48 8.11 7.84 -5.43
CA ASP A 48 7.85 8.84 -4.38
C ASP A 48 7.82 10.32 -4.79
N LYS A 49 8.37 10.71 -5.95
CA LYS A 49 8.57 12.13 -6.29
C LYS A 49 7.92 12.59 -7.58
N ARG A 50 7.15 11.72 -8.25
CA ARG A 50 6.61 12.03 -9.58
C ARG A 50 5.15 12.42 -9.50
N LEU A 51 4.83 13.65 -9.93
CA LEU A 51 3.45 14.09 -10.13
C LEU A 51 2.75 13.13 -11.11
N PRO A 52 1.42 12.94 -11.08
CA PRO A 52 0.72 12.03 -11.99
C PRO A 52 1.04 12.26 -13.48
N THR A 53 1.28 13.51 -13.87
CA THR A 53 1.71 13.91 -15.23
C THR A 53 3.09 13.37 -15.63
N GLU A 54 3.93 13.00 -14.65
CA GLU A 54 5.29 12.48 -14.85
C GLU A 54 5.35 10.95 -14.83
N TRP A 55 4.20 10.26 -14.71
CA TRP A 55 4.12 8.80 -14.78
C TRP A 55 4.16 8.26 -16.22
N VAL A 56 3.98 9.14 -17.21
CA VAL A 56 4.05 8.77 -18.63
C VAL A 56 5.50 8.42 -18.99
N PRO A 57 5.78 7.23 -19.56
CA PRO A 57 7.09 6.92 -20.11
C PRO A 57 7.49 7.98 -21.14
N ARG A 58 8.58 8.72 -20.87
CA ARG A 58 9.13 9.72 -21.77
C ARG A 58 10.39 9.20 -22.45
N PRO A 59 10.62 9.52 -23.73
CA PRO A 59 11.93 9.36 -24.33
C PRO A 59 13.01 10.11 -23.53
N PRO A 60 14.26 9.62 -23.49
CA PRO A 60 14.71 8.35 -24.07
C PRO A 60 14.27 7.13 -23.23
N GLU A 61 13.98 6.02 -23.90
CA GLU A 61 13.67 4.75 -23.27
C GLU A 61 14.82 4.28 -22.36
N LYS A 62 14.46 3.72 -21.20
CA LYS A 62 15.47 3.23 -20.24
C LYS A 62 16.16 1.95 -20.73
N PHE A 63 15.44 1.12 -21.48
CA PHE A 63 15.91 -0.17 -21.95
C PHE A 63 15.39 -0.40 -23.38
N GLU A 64 16.26 -0.94 -24.22
CA GLU A 64 15.95 -1.39 -25.57
C GLU A 64 16.24 -2.90 -25.64
N LEU A 65 15.21 -3.72 -25.91
CA LEU A 65 15.35 -5.17 -26.00
C LEU A 65 15.41 -5.58 -27.48
N LYS A 66 16.53 -6.16 -27.90
CA LYS A 66 16.75 -6.64 -29.27
C LYS A 66 16.86 -8.17 -29.27
N GLY A 67 16.13 -8.83 -30.16
CA GLY A 67 16.16 -10.29 -30.26
C GLY A 67 15.42 -10.84 -31.47
N HIS A 68 14.24 -10.30 -31.77
CA HIS A 68 13.44 -10.74 -32.90
C HIS A 68 13.97 -10.20 -34.24
N ARG A 69 13.76 -10.98 -35.31
CA ARG A 69 14.11 -10.59 -36.69
C ARG A 69 12.95 -9.95 -37.44
N ASP A 70 11.74 -10.35 -37.07
CA ASP A 70 10.48 -9.86 -37.65
C ASP A 70 9.67 -9.06 -36.61
N PRO A 71 8.59 -8.37 -37.02
CA PRO A 71 7.81 -7.51 -36.13
C PRO A 71 7.28 -8.23 -34.88
N VAL A 72 7.39 -7.56 -33.74
CA VAL A 72 6.82 -8.04 -32.46
C VAL A 72 5.31 -7.81 -32.48
N THR A 73 4.54 -8.89 -32.34
CA THR A 73 3.07 -8.86 -32.41
C THR A 73 2.40 -8.75 -31.05
N ARG A 74 3.06 -9.21 -29.97
CA ARG A 74 2.51 -9.16 -28.62
C ARG A 74 3.59 -9.08 -27.54
N VAL A 75 3.28 -8.38 -26.46
CA VAL A 75 4.10 -8.28 -25.26
C VAL A 75 3.21 -8.42 -24.02
N VAL A 76 3.64 -9.22 -23.03
CA VAL A 76 2.91 -9.44 -21.78
C VAL A 76 3.86 -9.42 -20.59
N PHE A 77 3.48 -8.71 -19.53
CA PHE A 77 4.17 -8.74 -18.23
C PHE A 77 3.60 -9.83 -17.34
N HIS A 78 4.47 -10.57 -16.65
CA HIS A 78 4.03 -11.51 -15.62
C HIS A 78 3.46 -10.73 -14.41
N PRO A 79 2.28 -11.09 -13.87
CA PRO A 79 1.60 -10.29 -12.85
C PRO A 79 2.35 -10.25 -11.51
N THR A 80 3.23 -11.21 -11.26
CA THR A 80 3.92 -11.37 -9.95
C THR A 80 5.43 -11.24 -10.04
N PHE A 81 6.02 -11.48 -11.21
CA PHE A 81 7.47 -11.57 -11.38
C PHE A 81 7.92 -10.49 -12.33
N SER A 82 9.16 -10.03 -12.19
CA SER A 82 9.80 -9.11 -13.13
C SER A 82 10.22 -9.83 -14.42
N LEU A 83 9.24 -10.45 -15.09
CA LEU A 83 9.39 -11.18 -16.34
C LEU A 83 8.48 -10.57 -17.40
N LEU A 84 8.98 -10.56 -18.64
CA LEU A 84 8.27 -10.08 -19.80
C LEU A 84 8.39 -11.13 -20.91
N ALA A 85 7.27 -11.49 -21.52
CA ALA A 85 7.22 -12.35 -22.68
C ALA A 85 6.96 -11.50 -23.94
N SER A 86 7.73 -11.73 -24.99
CA SER A 86 7.54 -11.15 -26.34
C SER A 86 7.20 -12.24 -27.35
N ALA A 87 6.34 -11.93 -28.32
CA ALA A 87 6.00 -12.80 -29.45
C ALA A 87 6.21 -12.03 -30.77
N SER A 88 6.72 -12.72 -31.79
CA SER A 88 7.04 -12.17 -33.12
C SER A 88 6.63 -13.16 -34.23
N GLU A 89 6.65 -12.69 -35.47
CA GLU A 89 6.38 -13.46 -36.69
C GLU A 89 7.63 -14.18 -37.25
N ASP A 90 8.76 -14.13 -36.54
CA ASP A 90 10.01 -14.78 -36.96
C ASP A 90 10.08 -16.30 -36.74
N ALA A 91 8.95 -16.90 -36.36
CA ALA A 91 8.78 -18.31 -36.04
C ALA A 91 7.83 -19.02 -37.01
#